data_AF-A0A6B3ALK4-F1
#
_entry.id   AF-A0A6B3ALK4-F1
#
_cell.length_a   1.000
_cell.length_b   1.000
_cell.length_c   1.000
_cell.angle_alpha   90.00
_cell.angle_beta   90.00
_cell.angle_gamma   90.00
#
_symmetry.space_group_name_H-M   'P 1'
#
loop_
_entity.id
_entity.type
_entity.pdbx_description
1 polymer ?
#
loop_
_entity_poly.entity_id
_entity_poly.type
_entity_poly.pdbx_seq_one_letter_code
_entity_poly.pdbx_strand_id
1 'polypeptide(L)'
;MTVPVLVPACGARYVVRQHGGDAASWYRQRCAAPGGPGLQPGAVIGLAECGDRVDVGLLWPLFAHPAAGVRAGAVAGLRALDRADAQGLRPLLEDSAAAVVREATAALLPLAEQLPVDWLLARTGSMWPRHVGVAVFRLLDAHGGVVALRAAAGLLEDPDVKLRRWAGRCVQRWRPWAQVRRAEAEVGGLLDRSRHLFSDQVLRRREWEAGLDG
;
A
#
# COMPACT_ATOMS: atom_id res chain seq x y z
N MET A 1 -36.66 -20.71 5.23
CA MET A 1 -35.81 -19.62 5.74
C MET A 1 -34.40 -20.16 5.88
N THR A 2 -33.54 -19.89 4.90
CA THR A 2 -32.17 -20.42 4.89
C THR A 2 -31.25 -19.32 5.38
N VAL A 3 -30.75 -19.47 6.61
CA VAL A 3 -29.77 -18.55 7.18
C VAL A 3 -28.43 -18.82 6.48
N PRO A 4 -27.78 -17.83 5.83
CA PRO A 4 -26.46 -18.05 5.28
C PRO A 4 -25.47 -18.17 6.43
N VAL A 5 -24.95 -19.38 6.65
CA VAL A 5 -23.82 -19.61 7.56
C VAL A 5 -22.61 -18.89 6.96
N LEU A 6 -22.23 -17.77 7.58
CA LEU A 6 -20.92 -17.18 7.40
C LEU A 6 -19.90 -18.20 7.95
N VAL A 7 -19.32 -19.01 7.07
CA VAL A 7 -18.16 -19.81 7.42
C VAL A 7 -16.96 -18.86 7.36
N PRO A 8 -16.28 -18.54 8.49
CA PRO A 8 -14.98 -17.88 8.42
C PRO A 8 -14.05 -18.76 7.59
N ALA A 9 -13.18 -18.19 6.75
CA ALA A 9 -12.30 -18.95 5.85
C ALA A 9 -11.57 -20.14 6.53
N CYS A 10 -11.23 -20.02 7.83
CA CYS A 10 -10.70 -21.11 8.65
C CYS A 10 -11.58 -22.38 8.72
N GLY A 11 -12.91 -22.26 8.72
CA GLY A 11 -13.86 -23.37 8.81
C GLY A 11 -13.97 -24.19 7.53
N ALA A 12 -13.70 -23.59 6.37
CA ALA A 12 -13.74 -24.31 5.09
C ALA A 12 -12.56 -25.28 4.95
N ARG A 13 -11.40 -24.98 5.53
CA ARG A 13 -10.25 -25.91 5.61
C ARG A 13 -10.58 -27.16 6.44
N TYR A 14 -11.33 -26.98 7.54
CA TYR A 14 -11.76 -28.09 8.39
C TYR A 14 -12.77 -28.97 7.65
N VAL A 15 -13.80 -28.40 7.04
CA VAL A 15 -14.87 -29.16 6.37
C VAL A 15 -14.36 -29.88 5.10
N VAL A 16 -13.47 -29.26 4.31
CA VAL A 16 -12.95 -29.91 3.09
C VAL A 16 -11.95 -31.02 3.40
N ARG A 17 -11.11 -30.87 4.45
CA ARG A 17 -10.21 -31.95 4.91
C ARG A 17 -10.96 -33.13 5.52
N GLN A 18 -12.08 -32.89 6.20
CA GLN A 18 -12.92 -33.94 6.81
C GLN A 18 -13.60 -34.84 5.75
N HIS A 19 -13.74 -34.36 4.51
CA HIS A 19 -14.36 -35.11 3.40
C HIS A 19 -13.41 -35.47 2.26
N GLY A 20 -12.09 -35.29 2.45
CA GLY A 20 -11.06 -35.73 1.48
C GLY A 20 -11.03 -34.98 0.14
N GLY A 21 -11.62 -33.77 0.06
CA GLY A 21 -11.62 -32.97 -1.17
C GLY A 21 -10.38 -32.08 -1.32
N ASP A 22 -10.03 -31.72 -2.56
CA ASP A 22 -9.05 -30.65 -2.81
C ASP A 22 -9.71 -29.27 -2.63
N ALA A 23 -9.37 -28.59 -1.54
CA ALA A 23 -9.87 -27.26 -1.23
C ALA A 23 -9.48 -26.23 -2.31
N ALA A 24 -8.27 -26.34 -2.88
CA ALA A 24 -7.82 -25.42 -3.92
C ALA A 24 -8.72 -25.52 -5.16
N SER A 25 -9.02 -26.74 -5.62
CA SER A 25 -9.95 -26.98 -6.74
C SER A 25 -11.34 -26.39 -6.51
N TRP A 26 -11.88 -26.47 -5.29
CA TRP A 26 -13.19 -25.87 -4.97
C TRP A 26 -13.20 -24.34 -5.11
N TYR A 27 -12.12 -23.69 -4.67
CA TYR A 27 -11.97 -22.24 -4.78
C TYR A 27 -11.64 -21.80 -6.21
N ARG A 28 -10.81 -22.55 -6.93
CA ARG A 28 -10.50 -22.32 -8.35
C ARG A 28 -11.76 -22.28 -9.20
N GLN A 29 -12.65 -23.27 -9.04
CA GLN A 29 -13.89 -23.34 -9.80
C GLN A 29 -14.77 -22.09 -9.60
N ARG A 30 -14.78 -21.53 -8.39
CA ARG A 30 -15.53 -20.30 -8.09
C ARG A 30 -14.86 -19.04 -8.62
N CYS A 31 -13.52 -18.99 -8.59
CA CYS A 31 -12.76 -17.85 -9.11
C CYS A 31 -12.64 -17.87 -10.65
N ALA A 32 -12.92 -19.00 -11.30
CA ALA A 32 -12.84 -19.15 -12.77
C ALA A 32 -13.84 -18.29 -13.54
N ALA A 33 -14.91 -17.80 -12.90
CA ALA A 33 -15.91 -16.92 -13.50
C ALA A 33 -15.86 -15.51 -12.85
N PRO A 34 -14.89 -14.65 -13.21
CA PRO A 34 -14.62 -13.39 -12.54
C PRO A 34 -15.72 -12.32 -12.68
N GLY A 35 -16.70 -12.51 -13.58
CA GLY A 35 -17.87 -11.62 -13.72
C GLY A 35 -19.15 -12.20 -13.09
N GLY A 36 -19.08 -13.38 -12.48
CA GLY A 36 -20.25 -14.06 -11.94
C GLY A 36 -20.82 -13.35 -10.71
N PRO A 37 -22.13 -13.06 -10.64
CA PRO A 37 -22.75 -12.34 -9.52
C PRO A 37 -22.68 -13.10 -8.18
N GLY A 38 -22.26 -14.37 -8.20
CA GLY A 38 -22.13 -15.23 -7.02
C GLY A 38 -20.75 -15.26 -6.38
N LEU A 39 -19.73 -14.58 -6.93
CA LEU A 39 -18.38 -14.65 -6.38
C LEU A 39 -18.29 -13.92 -5.04
N GLN A 40 -18.15 -14.69 -3.97
CA GLN A 40 -18.02 -14.16 -2.61
C GLN A 40 -16.55 -13.79 -2.32
N PRO A 41 -16.28 -12.67 -1.63
CA PRO A 41 -14.92 -12.30 -1.21
C PRO A 41 -14.17 -13.41 -0.49
N GLY A 42 -14.87 -14.20 0.34
CA GLY A 42 -14.28 -15.33 1.07
C GLY A 42 -13.75 -16.45 0.16
N ALA A 43 -14.28 -16.61 -1.05
CA ALA A 43 -13.77 -17.61 -2.00
C ALA A 43 -12.39 -17.21 -2.55
N VAL A 44 -12.17 -15.91 -2.76
CA VAL A 44 -10.89 -15.38 -3.24
C VAL A 44 -9.82 -15.50 -2.16
N ILE A 45 -10.17 -15.20 -0.90
CA ILE A 45 -9.28 -15.40 0.24
C ILE A 45 -8.97 -16.89 0.43
N GLY A 46 -9.97 -17.77 0.28
CA GLY A 46 -9.76 -19.21 0.32
C GLY A 46 -8.82 -19.72 -0.78
N LEU A 47 -8.91 -19.16 -2.01
CA LEU A 47 -7.96 -19.46 -3.08
C LEU A 47 -6.55 -18.99 -2.73
N ALA A 48 -6.40 -17.78 -2.19
CA ALA A 48 -5.10 -17.26 -1.75
C ALA A 48 -4.45 -18.13 -0.67
N GLU A 49 -5.26 -18.69 0.21
CA GLU A 49 -4.84 -19.47 1.36
C GLU A 49 -4.48 -20.92 1.04
N CYS A 50 -5.08 -21.50 0.01
CA CYS A 50 -4.98 -22.92 -0.32
C CYS A 50 -4.40 -23.19 -1.71
N GLY A 51 -4.47 -22.22 -2.61
CA GLY A 51 -3.95 -22.29 -3.96
C GLY A 51 -2.44 -22.07 -4.01
N ASP A 52 -1.92 -22.07 -5.23
CA ASP A 52 -0.50 -21.93 -5.50
C ASP A 52 -0.23 -20.90 -6.61
N ARG A 53 1.02 -20.80 -7.05
CA ARG A 53 1.46 -19.79 -8.01
C ARG A 53 0.77 -19.92 -9.39
N VAL A 54 0.22 -21.07 -9.75
CA VAL A 54 -0.53 -21.24 -11.01
C VAL A 54 -1.89 -20.52 -10.97
N ASP A 55 -2.41 -20.24 -9.78
CA ASP A 55 -3.73 -19.63 -9.58
C ASP A 55 -3.74 -18.11 -9.76
N VAL A 56 -2.56 -17.49 -9.92
CA VAL A 56 -2.42 -16.05 -10.16
C VAL A 56 -3.22 -15.58 -11.37
N GLY A 57 -3.32 -16.39 -12.42
CA GLY A 57 -4.12 -16.07 -13.60
C GLY A 57 -5.61 -15.88 -13.29
N LEU A 58 -6.11 -16.48 -12.21
CA LEU A 58 -7.50 -16.34 -11.76
C LEU A 58 -7.72 -15.07 -10.93
N LEU A 59 -6.66 -14.48 -10.36
CA LEU A 59 -6.77 -13.31 -9.48
C LEU A 59 -6.76 -11.98 -10.25
N TRP A 60 -5.97 -11.86 -11.32
CA TRP A 60 -5.87 -10.62 -12.10
C TRP A 60 -7.22 -10.13 -12.66
N PRO A 61 -8.08 -10.98 -13.25
CA PRO A 61 -9.38 -10.53 -13.76
C PRO A 61 -10.31 -9.99 -12.68
N LEU A 62 -10.11 -10.37 -11.41
CA LEU A 62 -10.97 -9.97 -10.29
C LEU A 62 -10.82 -8.50 -9.91
N PHE A 63 -9.83 -7.79 -10.44
CA PHE A 63 -9.66 -6.35 -10.22
C PHE A 63 -10.76 -5.51 -10.87
N ALA A 64 -11.43 -6.04 -11.90
CA ALA A 64 -12.59 -5.39 -12.50
C ALA A 64 -13.91 -5.73 -11.78
N HIS A 65 -13.89 -6.58 -10.75
CA HIS A 65 -15.10 -7.04 -10.10
C HIS A 65 -15.81 -5.88 -9.36
N PRO A 66 -17.15 -5.75 -9.45
CA PRO A 66 -17.88 -4.64 -8.84
C PRO A 66 -17.79 -4.62 -7.30
N ALA A 67 -17.78 -5.80 -6.67
CA ALA A 67 -17.63 -5.91 -5.22
C ALA A 67 -16.18 -5.61 -4.77
N ALA A 68 -16.00 -4.57 -3.95
CA ALA A 68 -14.69 -4.18 -3.40
C ALA A 68 -14.02 -5.29 -2.58
N GLY A 69 -14.79 -6.12 -1.89
CA GLY A 69 -14.24 -7.25 -1.12
C GLY A 69 -13.56 -8.30 -2.00
N VAL A 70 -14.06 -8.52 -3.22
CA VAL A 70 -13.44 -9.43 -4.20
C VAL A 70 -12.14 -8.83 -4.73
N ARG A 71 -12.14 -7.54 -5.10
CA ARG A 71 -10.92 -6.83 -5.54
C ARG A 71 -9.84 -6.85 -4.45
N ALA A 72 -10.20 -6.49 -3.21
CA ALA A 72 -9.28 -6.49 -2.08
C ALA A 72 -8.74 -7.91 -1.78
N GLY A 73 -9.62 -8.92 -1.82
CA GLY A 73 -9.23 -10.32 -1.66
C GLY A 73 -8.25 -10.79 -2.74
N ALA A 74 -8.43 -10.36 -3.98
CA ALA A 74 -7.54 -10.71 -5.09
C ALA A 74 -6.14 -10.11 -4.89
N VAL A 75 -6.05 -8.85 -4.45
CA VAL A 75 -4.78 -8.21 -4.12
C VAL A 75 -4.10 -8.91 -2.94
N ALA A 76 -4.85 -9.20 -1.87
CA ALA A 76 -4.34 -9.94 -0.73
C ALA A 76 -3.82 -11.32 -1.15
N GLY A 77 -4.49 -11.98 -2.11
CA GLY A 77 -4.06 -13.25 -2.67
C GLY A 77 -2.78 -13.18 -3.48
N LEU A 78 -2.65 -12.18 -4.36
CA LEU A 78 -1.40 -11.97 -5.10
C LEU A 78 -0.21 -11.72 -4.16
N ARG A 79 -0.44 -10.96 -3.08
CA ARG A 79 0.56 -10.75 -2.03
C ARG A 79 0.91 -12.05 -1.29
N ALA A 80 -0.09 -12.84 -0.89
CA ALA A 80 0.12 -14.10 -0.18
C ALA A 80 0.88 -15.14 -1.03
N LEU A 81 0.67 -15.13 -2.34
CA LEU A 81 1.34 -16.01 -3.29
C LEU A 81 2.71 -15.50 -3.76
N ASP A 82 3.17 -14.35 -3.24
CA ASP A 82 4.43 -13.69 -3.62
C ASP A 82 4.51 -13.36 -5.12
N ARG A 83 3.40 -12.84 -5.67
CA ARG A 83 3.21 -12.50 -7.08
C ARG A 83 2.62 -11.11 -7.28
N ALA A 84 2.83 -10.22 -6.32
CA ALA A 84 2.52 -8.80 -6.47
C ALA A 84 3.40 -8.19 -7.57
N ASP A 85 2.80 -7.39 -8.45
CA ASP A 85 3.49 -6.65 -9.50
C ASP A 85 3.20 -5.15 -9.35
N ALA A 86 4.26 -4.33 -9.36
CA ALA A 86 4.16 -2.90 -9.13
C ALA A 86 3.31 -2.22 -10.20
N GLN A 87 3.50 -2.57 -11.46
CA GLN A 87 2.81 -1.94 -12.58
C GLN A 87 1.32 -2.30 -12.59
N GLY A 88 0.98 -3.57 -12.38
CA GLY A 88 -0.39 -4.08 -12.37
C GLY A 88 -1.20 -3.64 -11.15
N LEU A 89 -0.57 -3.48 -9.99
CA LEU A 89 -1.26 -3.05 -8.76
C LEU A 89 -1.39 -1.53 -8.63
N ARG A 90 -0.54 -0.74 -9.30
CA ARG A 90 -0.56 0.73 -9.19
C ARG A 90 -1.94 1.37 -9.42
N PRO A 91 -2.75 0.97 -10.43
CA PRO A 91 -4.08 1.55 -10.63
C PRO A 91 -5.02 1.40 -9.42
N LEU A 92 -4.82 0.35 -8.61
CA LEU A 92 -5.66 0.08 -7.44
C LEU A 92 -5.39 1.03 -6.26
N LEU A 93 -4.35 1.86 -6.32
CA LEU A 93 -4.13 2.93 -5.34
C LEU A 93 -5.17 4.06 -5.46
N GLU A 94 -5.85 4.16 -6.60
CA GLU A 94 -6.94 5.12 -6.84
C GLU A 94 -8.33 4.49 -6.73
N ASP A 95 -8.42 3.25 -6.24
CA ASP A 95 -9.72 2.58 -6.06
C ASP A 95 -10.62 3.37 -5.11
N SER A 96 -11.91 3.45 -5.45
CA SER A 96 -12.90 4.16 -4.64
C SER A 96 -13.08 3.54 -3.25
N ALA A 97 -12.81 2.24 -3.10
CA ALA A 97 -12.90 1.52 -1.85
C ALA A 97 -11.56 1.52 -1.08
N ALA A 98 -11.57 2.12 0.11
CA ALA A 98 -10.41 2.18 1.00
C ALA A 98 -9.81 0.79 1.33
N ALA A 99 -10.63 -0.26 1.37
CA ALA A 99 -10.15 -1.63 1.61
C ALA A 99 -9.23 -2.15 0.50
N VAL A 100 -9.52 -1.80 -0.76
CA VAL A 100 -8.70 -2.19 -1.92
C VAL A 100 -7.39 -1.42 -1.90
N VAL A 101 -7.45 -0.10 -1.72
CA VAL A 101 -6.27 0.76 -1.61
C VAL A 101 -5.34 0.30 -0.48
N ARG A 102 -5.90 -0.12 0.66
CA ARG A 102 -5.12 -0.64 1.80
C ARG A 102 -4.37 -1.94 1.45
N GLU A 103 -5.03 -2.90 0.79
CA GLU A 103 -4.36 -4.14 0.36
C GLU A 103 -3.33 -3.88 -0.74
N ALA A 104 -3.64 -3.00 -1.70
CA ALA A 104 -2.71 -2.59 -2.75
C ALA A 104 -1.45 -1.95 -2.16
N THR A 105 -1.63 -1.03 -1.21
CA THR A 105 -0.52 -0.42 -0.48
C THR A 105 0.32 -1.47 0.25
N ALA A 106 -0.32 -2.43 0.94
CA ALA A 106 0.40 -3.49 1.65
C ALA A 106 1.21 -4.40 0.70
N ALA A 107 0.68 -4.68 -0.50
CA ALA A 107 1.36 -5.45 -1.53
C ALA A 107 2.50 -4.68 -2.22
N LEU A 108 2.35 -3.37 -2.36
CA LEU A 108 3.31 -2.50 -3.02
C LEU A 108 4.43 -2.00 -2.09
N LEU A 109 4.27 -2.05 -0.77
CA LEU A 109 5.27 -1.58 0.19
C LEU A 109 6.68 -2.18 -0.04
N PRO A 110 6.85 -3.50 -0.25
CA PRO A 110 8.16 -4.07 -0.55
C PRO A 110 8.72 -3.66 -1.92
N LEU A 111 7.86 -3.15 -2.81
CA LEU A 111 8.16 -2.76 -4.19
C LEU A 111 8.15 -1.23 -4.35
N ALA A 112 8.16 -0.47 -3.25
CA ALA A 112 7.96 0.98 -3.28
C ALA A 112 8.92 1.67 -4.25
N GLU A 113 10.20 1.30 -4.24
CA GLU A 113 11.24 1.86 -5.12
C GLU A 113 10.97 1.73 -6.63
N GLN A 114 10.10 0.80 -7.03
CA GLN A 114 9.71 0.58 -8.44
C GLN A 114 8.59 1.53 -8.90
N LEU A 115 7.95 2.25 -7.97
CA LEU A 115 6.85 3.14 -8.28
C LEU A 115 7.36 4.52 -8.74
N PRO A 116 6.72 5.15 -9.74
CA PRO A 116 7.12 6.49 -10.17
C PRO A 116 6.83 7.53 -9.07
N VAL A 117 7.88 8.16 -8.55
CA VAL A 117 7.79 9.14 -7.46
C VAL A 117 6.90 10.33 -7.80
N ASP A 118 7.03 10.91 -9.00
CA ASP A 118 6.23 12.06 -9.42
C ASP A 118 4.74 11.74 -9.48
N TRP A 119 4.41 10.50 -9.88
CA TRP A 119 3.04 10.02 -9.88
C TRP A 119 2.47 9.91 -8.46
N LEU A 120 3.26 9.42 -7.50
CA LEU A 120 2.85 9.34 -6.09
C LEU A 120 2.69 10.74 -5.47
N LEU A 121 3.62 11.66 -5.73
CA LEU A 121 3.57 13.04 -5.24
C LEU A 121 2.34 13.79 -5.75
N ALA A 122 1.94 13.57 -7.00
CA ALA A 122 0.70 14.16 -7.53
C ALA A 122 -0.58 13.72 -6.79
N ARG A 123 -0.49 12.69 -5.93
CA ARG A 123 -1.60 12.09 -5.18
C ARG A 123 -1.62 12.38 -3.69
N THR A 124 -0.67 13.14 -3.16
CA THR A 124 -0.62 13.50 -1.73
C THR A 124 -1.51 14.69 -1.36
N GLY A 125 -2.02 15.44 -2.35
CA GLY A 125 -2.81 16.65 -2.11
C GLY A 125 -4.27 16.42 -1.72
N SER A 126 -4.91 17.45 -1.16
CA SER A 126 -6.29 17.45 -0.67
C SER A 126 -7.37 17.19 -1.72
N MET A 127 -7.02 17.23 -3.01
CA MET A 127 -7.91 16.85 -4.10
C MET A 127 -8.22 15.35 -4.18
N TRP A 128 -7.40 14.52 -3.51
CA TRP A 128 -7.60 13.08 -3.48
C TRP A 128 -8.36 12.64 -2.22
N PRO A 129 -9.13 11.54 -2.30
CA PRO A 129 -9.73 10.95 -1.11
C PRO A 129 -8.67 10.65 -0.05
N ARG A 130 -9.00 10.88 1.23
CA ARG A 130 -8.10 10.70 2.37
C ARG A 130 -7.35 9.36 2.34
N HIS A 131 -8.03 8.26 1.98
CA HIS A 131 -7.42 6.93 1.97
C HIS A 131 -6.35 6.78 0.87
N VAL A 132 -6.50 7.48 -0.25
CA VAL A 132 -5.49 7.55 -1.32
C VAL A 132 -4.29 8.33 -0.82
N GLY A 133 -4.49 9.54 -0.27
CA GLY A 133 -3.42 10.38 0.27
C GLY A 133 -2.56 9.67 1.33
N VAL A 134 -3.21 8.98 2.27
CA VAL A 134 -2.53 8.17 3.29
C VAL A 134 -1.74 7.02 2.67
N ALA A 135 -2.29 6.33 1.68
CA ALA A 135 -1.64 5.23 0.98
C ALA A 135 -0.39 5.67 0.22
N VAL A 136 -0.50 6.72 -0.60
CA VAL A 136 0.64 7.22 -1.37
C VAL A 136 1.72 7.82 -0.48
N PHE A 137 1.35 8.51 0.61
CA PHE A 137 2.35 9.00 1.56
C PHE A 137 3.08 7.84 2.23
N ARG A 138 2.41 6.72 2.50
CA ARG A 138 3.05 5.51 3.04
C ARG A 138 4.09 4.92 2.09
N LEU A 139 3.82 4.92 0.79
CA LEU A 139 4.75 4.44 -0.24
C LEU A 139 5.94 5.39 -0.40
N LEU A 140 5.70 6.70 -0.37
CA LEU A 140 6.74 7.73 -0.39
C LEU A 140 7.65 7.69 0.86
N ASP A 141 7.08 7.42 2.04
CA ASP A 141 7.86 7.21 3.28
C ASP A 141 8.74 5.96 3.14
N ALA A 142 8.22 4.89 2.51
CA ALA A 142 8.96 3.65 2.26
C ALA A 142 10.09 3.79 1.21
N HIS A 143 9.97 4.71 0.25
CA HIS A 143 11.10 5.08 -0.63
C HIS A 143 12.29 5.64 0.15
N GLY A 144 12.05 6.27 1.31
CA GLY A 144 13.09 6.87 2.13
C GLY A 144 13.79 8.06 1.45
N GLY A 145 14.96 8.41 2.00
CA GLY A 145 15.83 9.45 1.44
C GLY A 145 15.16 10.81 1.26
N VAL A 146 15.57 11.53 0.22
CA VAL A 146 15.04 12.86 -0.10
C VAL A 146 13.59 12.80 -0.55
N VAL A 147 13.14 11.68 -1.13
CA VAL A 147 11.75 11.47 -1.56
C VAL A 147 10.80 11.49 -0.36
N ALA A 148 11.11 10.71 0.68
CA ALA A 148 10.34 10.71 1.92
C ALA A 148 10.33 12.10 2.59
N LEU A 149 11.49 12.79 2.62
CA LEU A 149 11.59 14.14 3.18
C LEU A 149 10.73 15.14 2.41
N ARG A 150 10.78 15.12 1.06
CA ARG A 150 9.99 15.98 0.18
C ARG A 150 8.49 15.78 0.40
N ALA A 151 8.06 14.53 0.41
CA ALA A 151 6.66 14.18 0.65
C ALA A 151 6.19 14.65 2.03
N ALA A 152 6.99 14.44 3.07
CA ALA A 152 6.66 14.82 4.43
C ALA A 152 6.63 16.36 4.59
N ALA A 153 7.61 17.09 4.07
CA ALA A 153 7.63 18.55 4.11
C ALA A 153 6.41 19.17 3.40
N GLY A 154 5.97 18.58 2.28
CA GLY A 154 4.78 19.03 1.55
C GLY A 154 3.46 18.82 2.30
N LEU A 155 3.43 17.96 3.32
CA LEU A 155 2.23 17.65 4.12
C LEU A 155 2.21 18.36 5.48
N LEU A 156 3.18 19.23 5.77
CA LEU A 156 3.24 19.95 7.05
C LEU A 156 2.11 20.96 7.24
N GLU A 157 1.43 21.34 6.16
CA GLU A 157 0.26 22.25 6.19
C GLU A 157 -1.04 21.53 5.79
N ASP A 158 -1.00 20.20 5.62
CA ASP A 158 -2.16 19.44 5.17
C ASP A 158 -3.34 19.59 6.14
N PRO A 159 -4.59 19.78 5.66
CA PRO A 159 -5.76 19.95 6.53
C PRO A 159 -6.01 18.74 7.44
N ASP A 160 -5.64 17.52 7.02
CA ASP A 160 -5.73 16.33 7.85
C ASP A 160 -4.67 16.32 8.95
N VAL A 161 -5.10 16.68 10.16
CA VAL A 161 -4.28 16.74 11.37
C VAL A 161 -3.48 15.45 11.61
N LYS A 162 -4.04 14.27 11.29
CA LYS A 162 -3.33 13.01 11.51
C LYS A 162 -2.21 12.81 10.48
N LEU A 163 -2.45 13.18 9.23
CA LEU A 163 -1.48 13.11 8.15
C LEU A 163 -0.35 14.10 8.39
N ARG A 164 -0.69 15.35 8.71
CA ARG A 164 0.26 16.40 9.12
C ARG A 164 1.14 15.98 10.29
N ARG A 165 0.56 15.36 11.32
CA ARG A 165 1.33 14.86 12.48
C ARG A 165 2.26 13.70 12.11
N TRP A 166 1.84 12.82 11.21
CA TRP A 166 2.70 11.75 10.72
C TRP A 166 3.85 12.30 9.88
N ALA A 167 3.57 13.22 8.96
CA ALA A 167 4.57 13.94 8.19
C ALA A 167 5.64 14.59 9.07
N GLY A 168 5.23 15.32 10.12
CA GLY A 168 6.16 15.91 11.08
C GLY A 168 7.08 14.88 11.75
N ARG A 169 6.54 13.69 12.13
CA ARG A 169 7.36 12.59 12.66
C ARG A 169 8.30 11.98 11.61
N CYS A 170 7.91 11.95 10.33
CA CYS A 170 8.79 11.49 9.27
C CYS A 170 9.97 12.46 9.08
N VAL A 171 9.71 13.76 9.03
CA VAL A 171 10.76 14.78 8.96
C VAL A 171 11.72 14.68 10.16
N GLN A 172 11.21 14.55 11.38
CA GLN A 172 12.06 14.45 12.59
C GLN A 172 12.92 13.17 12.63
N ARG A 173 12.40 12.06 12.10
CA ARG A 173 13.11 10.77 12.02
C ARG A 173 14.02 10.68 10.82
N TRP A 174 13.88 11.55 9.84
CA TRP A 174 14.71 11.56 8.64
C TRP A 174 16.18 11.64 9.00
N ARG A 175 16.99 10.86 8.30
CA ARG A 175 18.45 10.86 8.40
C ARG A 175 19.05 10.88 7.00
N PRO A 176 20.12 11.65 6.80
CA PRO A 176 20.93 11.57 5.59
C PRO A 176 21.48 10.15 5.43
N TRP A 177 21.43 9.63 4.21
CA TRP A 177 22.17 8.42 3.81
C TRP A 177 23.00 8.75 2.56
N ALA A 178 23.92 7.88 2.16
CA ALA A 178 25.01 8.18 1.21
C ALA A 178 24.62 8.89 -0.12
N GLN A 179 23.35 8.88 -0.52
CA GLN A 179 22.85 9.55 -1.73
C GLN A 179 22.67 11.09 -1.62
N VAL A 180 22.90 11.69 -0.45
CA VAL A 180 22.56 13.12 -0.20
C VAL A 180 23.42 14.12 -0.99
N ARG A 181 24.65 13.75 -1.41
CA ARG A 181 25.57 14.67 -2.13
C ARG A 181 25.04 15.25 -3.44
N ARG A 182 24.02 14.65 -4.07
CA ARG A 182 23.40 15.17 -5.31
C ARG A 182 22.19 16.07 -5.06
N ALA A 183 21.68 16.14 -3.83
CA ALA A 183 20.44 16.81 -3.49
C ALA A 183 20.60 17.85 -2.35
N GLU A 184 21.83 18.30 -2.10
CA GLU A 184 22.20 19.18 -0.98
C GLU A 184 21.31 20.45 -0.91
N ALA A 185 21.21 21.21 -2.00
CA ALA A 185 20.40 22.43 -2.03
C ALA A 185 18.90 22.17 -1.75
N GLU A 186 18.36 21.06 -2.25
CA GLU A 186 16.98 20.68 -2.01
C GLU A 186 16.75 20.26 -0.55
N VAL A 187 17.65 19.45 0.01
CA VAL A 187 17.58 19.01 1.41
C VAL A 187 17.64 20.23 2.34
N GLY A 188 18.52 21.20 2.07
CA GLY A 188 18.59 22.44 2.85
C GLY A 188 17.26 23.20 2.84
N GLY A 189 16.68 23.43 1.65
CA GLY A 189 15.37 24.09 1.54
C GLY A 189 14.21 23.31 2.16
N LEU A 190 14.29 21.99 2.23
CA LEU A 190 13.29 21.15 2.90
C LEU A 190 13.42 21.21 4.43
N LEU A 191 14.64 21.18 4.95
CA LEU A 191 14.93 21.29 6.38
C LEU A 191 14.58 22.68 6.91
N ASP A 192 14.91 23.75 6.18
CA ASP A 192 14.58 25.13 6.56
C ASP A 192 13.06 25.35 6.65
N ARG A 193 12.29 24.91 5.65
CA ARG A 193 10.81 24.92 5.71
C ARG A 193 10.26 24.17 6.93
N SER A 194 10.97 23.14 7.37
CA SER A 194 10.61 22.29 8.49
C SER A 194 11.24 22.71 9.81
N ARG A 195 11.93 23.86 9.88
CA ARG A 195 12.73 24.28 11.04
C ARG A 195 11.94 24.33 12.35
N HIS A 196 10.66 24.67 12.27
CA HIS A 196 9.74 24.73 13.41
C HIS A 196 9.53 23.37 14.11
N LEU A 197 9.93 22.27 13.47
CA LEU A 197 9.86 20.92 14.03
C LEU A 197 11.12 20.52 14.83
N PHE A 198 12.17 21.35 14.80
CA PHE A 198 13.47 21.05 15.39
C PHE A 198 13.88 22.11 16.41
N SER A 199 14.75 21.72 17.36
CA SER A 199 15.58 22.70 18.05
C SER A 199 16.78 23.07 17.17
N ASP A 200 17.36 24.25 17.38
CA ASP A 200 18.51 24.74 16.60
C ASP A 200 19.70 23.75 16.60
N GLN A 201 19.90 23.02 17.70
CA GLN A 201 20.96 22.02 17.80
C GLN A 201 20.65 20.78 16.95
N VAL A 202 19.40 20.32 16.93
CA VAL A 202 18.99 19.15 16.14
C VAL A 202 18.99 19.49 14.66
N LEU A 203 18.56 20.71 14.29
CA LEU A 203 18.58 21.18 12.91
C LEU A 203 20.02 21.25 12.37
N ARG A 204 20.93 21.93 13.07
CA ARG A 204 22.36 21.97 12.70
C ARG A 204 22.98 20.60 12.57
N ARG A 205 22.65 19.67 13.47
CA ARG A 205 23.11 18.29 13.35
C ARG A 205 22.61 17.61 12.07
N ARG A 206 21.37 17.86 11.64
CA ARG A 206 20.83 17.29 10.39
C ARG A 206 21.47 17.90 9.15
N GLU A 207 21.73 19.20 9.17
CA GLU A 207 22.42 19.92 8.10
C GLU A 207 23.86 19.41 7.95
N TRP A 208 24.57 19.26 9.07
CA TRP A 208 25.90 18.66 9.10
C TRP A 208 25.92 17.21 8.58
N GLU A 209 25.02 16.36 9.09
CA GLU A 209 24.90 14.96 8.62
C GLU A 209 24.56 14.90 7.11
N ALA A 210 23.91 15.94 6.56
CA ALA A 210 23.55 16.07 5.15
C ALA A 210 24.67 16.68 4.29
N GLY A 211 25.79 17.10 4.88
CA GLY A 211 26.88 17.75 4.15
C GLY A 211 26.59 19.17 3.70
N LEU A 212 25.64 19.86 4.35
CA LEU A 212 25.24 21.24 4.02
C LEU A 212 26.13 22.30 4.68
N ASP A 213 26.91 21.90 5.68
CA ASP A 213 27.91 22.77 6.33
C ASP A 213 29.22 22.73 5.54
N GLY A 214 29.33 23.63 4.57
CA GLY A 214 30.55 23.97 3.80
C GLY A 214 30.65 25.47 3.61
#